data_AF-D5WCW7-F1
#
_entry.id   AF-D5WCW7-F1
#
_cell.length_a   1.000
_cell.length_b   1.000
_cell.length_c   1.000
_cell.angle_alpha   90.00
_cell.angle_beta   90.00
_cell.angle_gamma   90.00
#
_symmetry.space_group_name_H-M   'P 1'
#
loop_
_entity.id
_entity.type
_entity.pdbx_description
1 polymer ?
#
loop_
_entity_poly.entity_id
_entity_poly.type
_entity_poly.pdbx_seq_one_letter_code
_entity_poly.pdbx_strand_id
1 'polypeptide(L)'
;MYNGSLAANFAYSNAKGHSTQNCAKFVRQAIQWGGVTVAPTNSAKEMDFIPVQTTEPQGHHTRSIATTDMHIKRFLSVLALLAFVFWQSAFSATAQPTPEGQAKAFYSWYIKLGANLTFPLLDEGIFDYVAKGTVSKLRDDYEHDRLPGDSDYFLKVQDEDENDWLAHITVRPAVMLGHVAVVPVTFGSKDKLSVIVFMRNFGGIWKITKVDDISDLP
;
A
#
# COMPACT_ATOMS: atom_id res chain seq x y z
N MET A 1 26.01 3.61 -2.94
CA MET A 1 26.07 2.28 -2.30
C MET A 1 25.16 2.30 -1.09
N TYR A 2 24.12 1.48 -1.09
CA TYR A 2 23.23 1.31 0.06
C TYR A 2 23.98 0.55 1.17
N ASN A 3 24.11 1.13 2.36
CA ASN A 3 24.76 0.50 3.50
C ASN A 3 23.69 -0.12 4.40
N GLY A 4 23.42 -1.41 4.21
CA GLY A 4 22.38 -2.12 4.95
C GLY A 4 22.60 -2.12 6.46
N SER A 5 23.86 -2.04 6.95
CA SER A 5 24.15 -1.92 8.39
C SER A 5 23.73 -0.57 8.97
N LEU A 6 23.85 0.54 8.21
CA LEU A 6 23.36 1.85 8.67
C LEU A 6 21.83 1.91 8.71
N ALA A 7 21.17 1.33 7.70
CA ALA A 7 19.71 1.24 7.68
C ALA A 7 19.16 0.36 8.81
N ALA A 8 19.83 -0.75 9.10
CA ALA A 8 19.53 -1.64 10.24
C ALA A 8 19.65 -0.92 11.59
N ASN A 9 20.76 -0.20 11.80
CA ASN A 9 20.98 0.56 13.03
C ASN A 9 19.97 1.69 13.20
N PHE A 10 19.62 2.38 12.11
CA PHE A 10 18.58 3.43 12.12
C PHE A 10 17.19 2.85 12.44
N ALA A 11 16.80 1.75 11.80
CA ALA A 11 15.51 1.11 12.07
C ALA A 11 15.39 0.66 13.54
N TYR A 12 16.47 0.11 14.11
CA TYR A 12 16.51 -0.29 15.51
C TYR A 12 16.48 0.90 16.48
N SER A 13 17.28 1.95 16.23
CA SER A 13 17.33 3.12 17.12
C SER A 13 16.02 3.90 17.17
N ASN A 14 15.18 3.75 16.13
CA ASN A 14 13.90 4.45 16.00
C ASN A 14 12.69 3.54 16.32
N ALA A 15 12.90 2.25 16.61
CA ALA A 15 11.82 1.38 17.08
C ALA A 15 11.40 1.76 18.50
N LYS A 16 10.14 2.17 18.69
CA LYS A 16 9.60 2.56 20.01
C LYS A 16 9.24 1.33 20.84
N GLY A 17 9.10 1.51 22.16
CA GLY A 17 8.89 0.41 23.11
C GLY A 17 7.60 -0.43 22.92
N HIS A 18 6.66 0.03 22.09
CA HIS A 18 5.42 -0.67 21.76
C HIS A 18 5.38 -1.18 20.31
N SER A 19 6.49 -1.08 19.57
CA SER A 19 6.61 -1.54 18.19
C SER A 19 6.60 -3.06 18.13
N THR A 20 5.43 -3.64 17.87
CA THR A 20 5.24 -5.09 17.78
C THR A 20 5.03 -5.55 16.34
N GLN A 21 4.66 -6.82 16.14
CA GLN A 21 4.12 -7.43 14.92
C GLN A 21 4.78 -6.97 13.61
N ASN A 22 4.11 -6.08 12.87
CA ASN A 22 4.56 -5.65 11.55
C ASN A 22 5.77 -4.75 11.70
N CYS A 23 5.77 -3.79 12.62
CA CYS A 23 6.94 -2.98 12.92
C CYS A 23 8.17 -3.85 13.26
N ALA A 24 7.97 -4.90 14.08
CA ALA A 24 9.01 -5.89 14.36
C ALA A 24 9.49 -6.62 13.10
N LYS A 25 8.57 -7.05 12.22
CA LYS A 25 8.91 -7.66 10.92
C LYS A 25 9.74 -6.72 10.03
N PHE A 26 9.36 -5.45 9.91
CA PHE A 26 10.11 -4.44 9.12
C PHE A 26 11.53 -4.26 9.67
N VAL A 27 11.66 -4.09 11.00
CA VAL A 27 12.96 -3.94 11.66
C VAL A 27 13.83 -5.16 11.43
N ARG A 28 13.31 -6.38 11.61
CA ARG A 28 14.03 -7.62 11.31
C ARG A 28 14.55 -7.65 9.87
N GLN A 29 13.71 -7.29 8.91
CA GLN A 29 14.07 -7.41 7.51
C GLN A 29 15.10 -6.37 7.09
N ALA A 30 15.02 -5.14 7.60
CA ALA A 30 16.06 -4.12 7.43
C ALA A 30 17.40 -4.60 7.99
N ILE A 31 17.39 -5.28 9.14
CA ILE A 31 18.59 -5.87 9.77
C ILE A 31 19.16 -7.02 8.92
N GLN A 32 18.29 -7.91 8.40
CA GLN A 32 18.68 -9.00 7.53
C GLN A 32 19.28 -8.53 6.19
N TRP A 33 18.74 -7.46 5.59
CA TRP A 33 19.35 -6.82 4.42
C TRP A 33 20.73 -6.21 4.70
N GLY A 34 21.03 -5.89 5.95
CA GLY A 34 22.35 -5.51 6.43
C GLY A 34 23.33 -6.68 6.65
N GLY A 35 22.92 -7.92 6.38
CA GLY A 35 23.75 -9.12 6.56
C GLY A 35 23.78 -9.63 8.01
N VAL A 36 22.89 -9.14 8.88
CA VAL A 36 22.83 -9.52 10.29
C VAL A 36 21.57 -10.34 10.55
N THR A 37 21.69 -11.42 11.32
CA THR A 37 20.51 -12.20 11.73
C THR A 37 20.11 -11.81 13.14
N VAL A 38 18.81 -11.72 13.36
CA VAL A 38 18.21 -11.46 14.67
C VAL A 38 17.26 -12.59 15.01
N ALA A 39 17.08 -12.83 16.31
CA ALA A 39 16.10 -13.79 16.78
C ALA A 39 14.68 -13.40 16.29
N PRO A 40 13.85 -14.36 15.86
CA PRO A 40 12.47 -14.08 15.50
C PRO A 40 11.64 -13.76 16.75
N THR A 41 11.36 -12.47 16.99
CA THR A 41 10.44 -11.97 18.03
C THR A 41 9.37 -11.04 17.45
N ASN A 42 8.17 -11.04 18.04
CA ASN A 42 7.10 -10.12 17.69
C ASN A 42 7.32 -8.70 18.23
N SER A 43 8.44 -8.42 18.89
CA SER A 43 8.79 -7.11 19.44
C SER A 43 10.07 -6.59 18.79
N ALA A 44 10.02 -5.39 18.20
CA ALA A 44 11.18 -4.77 17.57
C ALA A 44 12.33 -4.52 18.58
N LYS A 45 11.98 -4.29 19.85
CA LYS A 45 12.93 -4.01 20.94
C LYS A 45 13.62 -5.26 21.51
N GLU A 46 13.03 -6.43 21.33
CA GLU A 46 13.60 -7.71 21.80
C GLU A 46 14.57 -8.34 20.81
N MET A 47 14.81 -7.70 19.66
CA MET A 47 15.73 -8.19 18.64
C MET A 47 17.18 -7.98 19.08
N ASP A 48 17.76 -9.02 19.72
CA ASP A 48 19.20 -9.10 19.94
C ASP A 48 19.94 -9.47 18.65
N PHE A 49 21.01 -8.73 18.36
CA PHE A 49 21.83 -8.90 17.16
C PHE A 49 22.85 -10.02 17.36
N ILE A 50 22.83 -11.04 16.50
CA ILE A 50 23.93 -11.98 16.36
C ILE A 50 24.55 -11.75 14.98
N PRO A 51 25.79 -11.24 14.88
CA PRO A 51 26.44 -11.11 13.59
C PRO A 51 26.60 -12.49 12.96
N VAL A 52 25.97 -12.70 11.80
CA VAL A 52 26.09 -13.95 11.05
C VAL A 52 27.33 -13.88 10.18
N GLN A 53 28.17 -14.91 10.29
CA GLN A 53 29.28 -15.09 9.36
C GLN A 53 28.70 -15.38 7.98
N THR A 54 28.99 -14.49 7.03
CA THR A 54 28.52 -14.56 5.64
C THR A 54 29.11 -15.77 4.93
N THR A 55 28.26 -16.73 4.57
CA THR A 55 28.50 -17.60 3.40
C THR A 55 27.54 -17.18 2.30
N GLU A 56 28.13 -16.73 1.20
CA GLU A 56 27.48 -16.26 -0.03
C GLU A 56 26.77 -17.43 -0.76
N PRO A 57 25.49 -17.33 -1.14
CA PRO A 57 24.89 -18.32 -2.04
C PRO A 57 25.08 -17.91 -3.51
N GLN A 58 25.71 -18.80 -4.26
CA GLN A 58 25.84 -18.73 -5.72
C GLN A 58 24.49 -18.89 -6.44
N GLY A 59 24.40 -18.21 -7.59
CA GLY A 59 23.18 -17.98 -8.35
C GLY A 59 22.44 -19.20 -8.86
N HIS A 60 21.12 -19.02 -9.01
CA HIS A 60 20.23 -19.97 -9.65
C HIS A 60 20.06 -19.67 -11.14
N HIS A 61 20.34 -20.69 -11.94
CA HIS A 61 20.07 -20.79 -13.37
C HIS A 61 18.56 -20.63 -13.69
N THR A 62 18.25 -19.80 -14.68
CA THR A 62 16.94 -19.79 -15.34
C THR A 62 17.05 -20.40 -16.74
N ARG A 63 16.17 -21.37 -17.02
CA ARG A 63 16.04 -22.09 -18.29
C ARG A 63 15.70 -21.17 -19.46
N SER A 64 16.38 -21.39 -20.58
CA SER A 64 15.95 -20.96 -21.91
C SER A 64 14.91 -21.96 -22.45
N ILE A 65 13.78 -21.46 -22.95
CA ILE A 65 12.89 -22.20 -23.84
C ILE A 65 12.76 -21.36 -25.10
N ALA A 66 13.45 -21.78 -26.16
CA ALA A 66 13.28 -21.25 -27.49
C ALA A 66 12.15 -22.01 -28.21
N THR A 67 11.30 -21.22 -28.84
CA THR A 67 10.14 -21.52 -29.67
C THR A 67 10.44 -22.41 -30.87
N THR A 68 9.56 -23.36 -31.14
CA THR A 68 9.49 -24.10 -32.41
C THR A 68 8.90 -23.22 -33.51
N ASP A 69 9.63 -23.14 -34.62
CA ASP A 69 9.19 -22.57 -35.90
C ASP A 69 7.93 -23.27 -36.44
N MET A 70 6.97 -22.48 -36.95
CA MET A 70 5.96 -22.97 -37.89
C MET A 70 5.64 -21.89 -38.94
N HIS A 71 6.23 -22.05 -40.12
CA HIS A 71 5.76 -21.44 -41.36
C HIS A 71 4.61 -22.28 -41.94
N ILE A 72 3.38 -21.75 -41.96
CA ILE A 72 2.35 -22.26 -42.88
C ILE A 72 1.65 -21.07 -43.56
N LYS A 73 1.63 -21.20 -44.89
CA LYS A 73 1.28 -20.21 -45.89
C LYS A 73 -0.24 -19.98 -45.94
N ARG A 74 -0.58 -18.73 -46.28
CA ARG A 74 -1.68 -18.30 -47.17
C ARG A 74 -2.81 -19.31 -47.35
N PHE A 75 -3.99 -19.00 -46.84
CA PHE A 75 -5.31 -19.13 -47.47
C PHE A 75 -6.32 -18.79 -46.37
N LEU A 76 -7.29 -17.90 -46.66
CA LEU A 76 -8.59 -17.69 -45.99
C LEU A 76 -8.99 -16.20 -46.03
N SER A 77 -8.99 -15.60 -47.22
CA SER A 77 -9.46 -14.22 -47.46
C SER A 77 -10.97 -14.13 -47.80
N VAL A 78 -11.80 -15.11 -47.41
CA VAL A 78 -13.24 -15.14 -47.78
C VAL A 78 -14.18 -15.29 -46.57
N LEU A 79 -13.66 -15.47 -45.35
CA LEU A 79 -14.48 -15.55 -44.11
C LEU A 79 -14.47 -14.24 -43.30
N ALA A 80 -14.31 -13.09 -43.96
CA ALA A 80 -14.17 -11.79 -43.29
C ALA A 80 -15.43 -10.90 -43.36
N LEU A 81 -16.46 -11.30 -44.11
CA LEU A 81 -17.62 -10.42 -44.41
C LEU A 81 -18.93 -10.80 -43.70
N LEU A 82 -18.97 -11.84 -42.86
CA LEU A 82 -20.16 -12.22 -42.07
C LEU A 82 -19.99 -12.03 -40.55
N ALA A 83 -18.83 -11.58 -40.07
CA ALA A 83 -18.57 -11.32 -38.66
C ALA A 83 -18.77 -9.85 -38.23
N PHE A 84 -19.30 -8.99 -39.12
CA PHE A 84 -19.36 -7.54 -38.88
C PHE A 84 -20.64 -7.05 -38.18
N VAL A 85 -21.61 -7.93 -37.89
CA VAL A 85 -22.92 -7.52 -37.34
C VAL A 85 -23.06 -7.81 -35.83
N PHE A 86 -22.06 -8.41 -35.18
CA PHE A 86 -22.12 -8.78 -33.75
C PHE A 86 -21.15 -8.03 -32.84
N TRP A 87 -20.77 -6.80 -33.20
CA TRP A 87 -20.02 -5.91 -32.31
C TRP A 87 -20.89 -4.76 -31.81
N GLN A 88 -22.08 -5.07 -31.30
CA GLN A 88 -22.78 -4.08 -30.47
C GLN A 88 -22.10 -4.08 -29.11
N SER A 89 -21.25 -3.07 -28.91
CA SER A 89 -20.62 -2.73 -27.65
C SER A 89 -21.70 -2.58 -26.59
N ALA A 90 -21.78 -3.54 -25.67
CA ALA A 90 -22.40 -3.30 -24.38
C ALA A 90 -21.55 -2.22 -23.70
N PHE A 91 -21.98 -0.96 -23.80
CA PHE A 91 -21.53 0.07 -22.88
C PHE A 91 -22.08 -0.30 -21.51
N SER A 92 -21.30 -1.05 -20.74
CA SER A 92 -21.49 -1.08 -19.29
C SER A 92 -21.32 0.35 -18.83
N ALA A 93 -22.41 0.98 -18.37
CA ALA A 93 -22.32 2.20 -17.59
C ALA A 93 -21.51 1.84 -16.35
N THR A 94 -20.20 2.11 -16.38
CA THR A 94 -19.36 2.00 -15.20
C THR A 94 -19.96 2.97 -14.19
N ALA A 95 -20.54 2.42 -13.12
CA ALA A 95 -21.04 3.24 -12.02
C ALA A 95 -19.91 4.19 -11.62
N GLN A 96 -20.18 5.49 -11.59
CA GLN A 96 -19.14 6.44 -11.19
C GLN A 96 -18.61 6.02 -9.82
N PRO A 97 -17.29 6.06 -9.61
CA PRO A 97 -16.72 5.69 -8.33
C PRO A 97 -17.35 6.56 -7.24
N THR A 98 -17.90 5.93 -6.21
CA THR A 98 -18.44 6.64 -5.04
C THR A 98 -17.27 6.97 -4.11
N PRO A 99 -17.39 8.00 -3.24
CA PRO A 99 -16.34 8.28 -2.26
C PRO A 99 -16.08 7.07 -1.35
N GLU A 100 -17.10 6.30 -0.99
CA GLU A 100 -16.97 5.08 -0.19
C GLU A 100 -16.19 3.99 -0.93
N GLY A 101 -16.55 3.74 -2.20
CA GLY A 101 -15.86 2.76 -3.03
C GLY A 101 -14.39 3.13 -3.21
N GLN A 102 -14.10 4.41 -3.42
CA GLN A 102 -12.73 4.90 -3.59
C GLN A 102 -11.92 4.82 -2.28
N ALA A 103 -12.52 5.16 -1.14
CA ALA A 103 -11.87 5.03 0.16
C ALA A 103 -11.55 3.55 0.48
N LYS A 104 -12.49 2.63 0.21
CA LYS A 104 -12.25 1.19 0.39
C LYS A 104 -11.11 0.71 -0.50
N ALA A 105 -11.12 1.08 -1.78
CA ALA A 105 -10.08 0.70 -2.72
C ALA A 105 -8.69 1.23 -2.31
N PHE A 106 -8.63 2.49 -1.86
CA PHE A 106 -7.41 3.08 -1.32
C PHE A 106 -6.84 2.25 -0.17
N TYR A 107 -7.63 1.98 0.88
CA TYR A 107 -7.12 1.27 2.05
C TYR A 107 -6.76 -0.18 1.77
N SER A 108 -7.51 -0.87 0.89
CA SER A 108 -7.13 -2.21 0.44
C SER A 108 -5.79 -2.22 -0.29
N TRP A 109 -5.53 -1.22 -1.14
CA TRP A 109 -4.24 -1.06 -1.82
C TRP A 109 -3.13 -0.66 -0.86
N TYR A 110 -3.38 0.32 0.01
CA TYR A 110 -2.40 0.92 0.92
C TYR A 110 -1.86 -0.11 1.92
N ILE A 111 -2.76 -0.83 2.60
CA ILE A 111 -2.40 -1.85 3.59
C ILE A 111 -1.64 -3.00 2.92
N LYS A 112 -2.12 -3.47 1.76
CA LYS A 112 -1.46 -4.54 0.99
C LYS A 112 -0.08 -4.14 0.47
N LEU A 113 0.14 -2.87 0.14
CA LEU A 113 1.44 -2.40 -0.33
C LEU A 113 2.43 -2.25 0.85
N GLY A 114 1.96 -1.69 1.97
CA GLY A 114 2.75 -1.56 3.21
C GLY A 114 3.29 -2.90 3.70
N ALA A 115 2.44 -3.92 3.70
CA ALA A 115 2.78 -5.31 4.00
C ALA A 115 4.00 -5.90 3.27
N ASN A 116 4.22 -5.42 2.03
CA ASN A 116 5.30 -5.83 1.14
C ASN A 116 6.57 -4.97 1.32
N LEU A 117 6.71 -4.29 2.46
CA LEU A 117 7.87 -3.47 2.81
C LEU A 117 8.07 -2.24 1.92
N THR A 118 7.02 -1.86 1.20
CA THR A 118 7.01 -0.66 0.36
C THR A 118 6.24 0.41 1.10
N PHE A 119 6.88 1.55 1.36
CA PHE A 119 6.19 2.65 2.03
C PHE A 119 5.20 3.29 1.04
N PRO A 120 3.87 3.12 1.19
CA PRO A 120 2.93 3.42 0.12
C PRO A 120 2.86 4.92 -0.22
N LEU A 121 3.23 5.81 0.72
CA LEU A 121 3.36 7.25 0.47
C LEU A 121 4.35 7.57 -0.66
N LEU A 122 5.37 6.75 -0.86
CA LEU A 122 6.42 6.94 -1.87
C LEU A 122 6.10 6.23 -3.19
N ASP A 123 5.07 5.39 -3.23
CA ASP A 123 4.64 4.71 -4.45
C ASP A 123 3.83 5.66 -5.33
N GLU A 124 4.03 5.61 -6.65
CA GLU A 124 3.32 6.49 -7.60
C GLU A 124 1.83 6.12 -7.76
N GLY A 125 1.45 4.88 -7.46
CA GLY A 125 0.06 4.43 -7.43
C GLY A 125 -0.80 5.18 -6.42
N ILE A 126 -0.18 5.86 -5.44
CA ILE A 126 -0.92 6.69 -4.48
C ILE A 126 -1.73 7.80 -5.15
N PHE A 127 -1.27 8.29 -6.32
CA PHE A 127 -1.94 9.36 -7.05
C PHE A 127 -3.27 8.96 -7.65
N ASP A 128 -3.59 7.66 -7.74
CA ASP A 128 -4.93 7.20 -8.13
C ASP A 128 -5.97 7.55 -7.05
N TYR A 129 -5.55 7.56 -5.79
CA TYR A 129 -6.43 7.69 -4.63
C TYR A 129 -6.32 9.02 -3.90
N VAL A 130 -5.13 9.63 -3.87
CA VAL A 130 -4.83 10.82 -3.06
C VAL A 130 -4.58 12.02 -3.96
N ALA A 131 -5.06 13.19 -3.56
CA ALA A 131 -4.87 14.42 -4.31
C ALA A 131 -3.38 14.78 -4.36
N LYS A 132 -2.91 15.22 -5.54
CA LYS A 132 -1.50 15.53 -5.77
C LYS A 132 -0.91 16.49 -4.74
N GLY A 133 -1.64 17.55 -4.39
CA GLY A 133 -1.21 18.52 -3.38
C GLY A 133 -1.01 17.91 -1.98
N THR A 134 -1.85 16.95 -1.60
CA THR A 134 -1.73 16.23 -0.32
C THR A 134 -0.50 15.32 -0.34
N VAL A 135 -0.29 14.55 -1.41
CA VAL A 135 0.90 13.69 -1.54
C VAL A 135 2.18 14.51 -1.55
N SER A 136 2.23 15.59 -2.33
CA SER A 136 3.42 16.46 -2.39
C SER A 136 3.77 17.04 -1.03
N LYS A 137 2.78 17.50 -0.27
CA LYS A 137 3.00 18.00 1.08
C LYS A 137 3.51 16.90 2.02
N LEU A 138 2.87 15.73 2.02
CA LEU A 138 3.26 14.62 2.90
C LEU A 138 4.66 14.07 2.57
N ARG A 139 5.04 14.05 1.29
CA ARG A 139 6.40 13.67 0.87
C ARG A 139 7.43 14.71 1.33
N ASP A 140 7.14 16.01 1.21
CA ASP A 140 7.99 17.08 1.75
C ASP A 140 8.13 16.97 3.28
N ASP A 141 7.02 16.76 4.00
CA ASP A 141 7.02 16.56 5.45
C ASP A 141 7.83 15.32 5.83
N TYR A 142 7.72 14.22 5.08
CA TYR A 142 8.52 13.00 5.29
C TYR A 142 10.01 13.22 5.05
N GLU A 143 10.40 13.88 3.96
CA GLU A 143 11.81 14.16 3.64
C GLU A 143 12.50 15.04 4.70
N HIS A 144 11.72 15.84 5.43
CA HIS A 144 12.23 16.75 6.45
C HIS A 144 11.91 16.33 7.90
N ASP A 145 11.42 15.12 8.11
CA ASP A 145 11.09 14.57 9.43
C ASP A 145 10.05 15.42 10.21
N ARG A 146 9.02 15.87 9.48
CA ARG A 146 7.91 16.70 9.96
C ARG A 146 6.54 16.07 9.71
N LEU A 147 6.49 14.76 9.44
CA LEU A 147 5.20 14.09 9.30
C LEU A 147 4.35 14.35 10.54
N PRO A 148 3.06 14.70 10.36
CA PRO A 148 2.24 15.09 11.48
C PRO A 148 1.86 13.86 12.32
N GLY A 149 2.22 13.91 13.60
CA GLY A 149 2.00 12.84 14.57
C GLY A 149 3.10 11.78 14.56
N ASP A 150 3.01 10.86 15.52
CA ASP A 150 4.01 9.80 15.72
C ASP A 150 3.61 8.47 15.04
N SER A 151 2.71 8.52 14.06
CA SER A 151 2.06 7.35 13.45
C SER A 151 1.88 7.52 11.94
N ASP A 152 1.52 6.45 11.23
CA ASP A 152 1.17 6.54 9.81
C ASP A 152 0.06 7.58 9.57
N TYR A 153 0.23 8.43 8.55
CA TYR A 153 -0.69 9.53 8.29
C TYR A 153 -2.10 9.08 7.92
N PHE A 154 -2.23 7.97 7.17
CA PHE A 154 -3.51 7.50 6.62
C PHE A 154 -4.19 6.47 7.51
N LEU A 155 -3.42 5.70 8.28
CA LEU A 155 -3.92 4.69 9.22
C LEU A 155 -4.01 5.19 10.67
N LYS A 156 -3.30 6.26 11.03
CA LYS A 156 -3.26 6.83 12.39
C LYS A 156 -2.82 5.84 13.47
N VAL A 157 -2.00 4.87 13.10
CA VAL A 157 -1.43 3.85 14.01
C VAL A 157 0.04 3.59 13.66
N GLN A 158 0.80 3.05 14.61
CA GLN A 158 2.20 2.65 14.40
C GLN A 158 2.37 1.18 13.99
N ASP A 159 1.40 0.32 14.32
CA ASP A 159 1.44 -1.12 14.07
C ASP A 159 0.03 -1.62 13.78
N GLU A 160 -0.20 -2.08 12.56
CA GLU A 160 -1.46 -2.62 12.07
C GLU A 160 -1.41 -4.16 12.00
N ASP A 161 -2.55 -4.84 12.21
CA ASP A 161 -2.70 -6.25 11.84
C ASP A 161 -3.24 -6.32 10.40
N GLU A 162 -2.32 -6.41 9.43
CA GLU A 162 -2.66 -6.44 8.01
C GLU A 162 -3.75 -7.47 7.66
N ASN A 163 -3.66 -8.69 8.22
CA ASN A 163 -4.58 -9.77 7.85
C ASN A 163 -5.99 -9.49 8.38
N ASP A 164 -6.09 -9.08 9.64
CA ASP A 164 -7.38 -8.70 10.23
C ASP A 164 -7.94 -7.45 9.53
N TRP A 165 -7.11 -6.46 9.26
CA TRP A 165 -7.55 -5.18 8.72
C TRP A 165 -8.01 -5.31 7.26
N LEU A 166 -7.28 -6.02 6.40
CA LEU A 166 -7.69 -6.27 5.01
C LEU A 166 -9.02 -7.02 4.93
N ALA A 167 -9.27 -7.95 5.85
CA ALA A 167 -10.53 -8.69 5.92
C ALA A 167 -11.69 -7.84 6.48
N HIS A 168 -11.39 -6.80 7.29
CA HIS A 168 -12.38 -6.06 8.07
C HIS A 168 -12.32 -4.54 7.85
N ILE A 169 -12.25 -4.09 6.58
CA ILE A 169 -12.43 -2.68 6.22
C ILE A 169 -13.93 -2.37 6.11
N THR A 170 -14.46 -1.60 7.05
CA THR A 170 -15.84 -1.11 7.04
C THR A 170 -15.86 0.36 6.64
N VAL A 171 -16.52 0.68 5.53
CA VAL A 171 -16.73 2.05 5.07
C VAL A 171 -18.19 2.42 5.29
N ARG A 172 -18.43 3.53 5.99
CA ARG A 172 -19.79 4.05 6.23
C ARG A 172 -20.19 5.04 5.13
N PRO A 173 -21.50 5.26 4.93
CA PRO A 173 -21.98 6.25 3.96
C PRO A 173 -21.32 7.62 4.18
N ALA A 174 -20.93 8.26 3.09
CA ALA A 174 -20.31 9.57 3.14
C ALA A 174 -21.30 10.65 3.59
N VAL A 175 -20.83 11.58 4.41
CA VAL A 175 -21.54 12.82 4.69
C VAL A 175 -21.00 13.90 3.77
N MET A 176 -21.90 14.52 2.99
CA MET A 176 -21.52 15.60 2.08
C MET A 176 -21.51 16.94 2.82
N LEU A 177 -20.34 17.58 2.87
CA LEU A 177 -20.14 18.95 3.35
C LEU A 177 -19.78 19.84 2.15
N GLY A 178 -20.81 20.34 1.46
CA GLY A 178 -20.65 21.03 0.19
C GLY A 178 -20.06 20.11 -0.88
N HIS A 179 -18.86 20.46 -1.39
CA HIS A 179 -18.14 19.66 -2.40
C HIS A 179 -17.13 18.67 -1.80
N VAL A 180 -17.16 18.48 -0.48
CA VAL A 180 -16.30 17.53 0.24
C VAL A 180 -17.15 16.36 0.71
N ALA A 181 -16.73 15.15 0.38
CA ALA A 181 -17.27 13.94 0.98
C ALA A 181 -16.44 13.59 2.22
N VAL A 182 -17.11 13.39 3.35
CA VAL A 182 -16.49 12.94 4.60
C VAL A 182 -16.88 11.48 4.81
N VAL A 183 -15.90 10.59 4.77
CA VAL A 183 -16.10 9.13 4.77
C VAL A 183 -15.50 8.54 6.05
N PRO A 184 -16.33 8.06 6.99
CA PRO A 184 -15.84 7.30 8.13
C PRO A 184 -15.41 5.90 7.70
N VAL A 185 -14.19 5.52 8.06
CA VAL A 185 -13.63 4.19 7.79
C VAL A 185 -13.18 3.56 9.09
N THR A 186 -13.53 2.30 9.30
CA THR A 186 -13.14 1.49 10.46
C THR A 186 -12.38 0.26 10.01
N PHE A 187 -11.28 -0.05 10.68
CA PHE A 187 -10.46 -1.24 10.46
C PHE A 187 -10.53 -2.20 11.64
N GLY A 188 -10.29 -3.48 11.34
CA GLY A 188 -10.13 -4.54 12.34
C GLY A 188 -11.44 -5.11 12.88
N SER A 189 -11.36 -6.32 13.43
CA SER A 189 -12.48 -7.04 14.01
C SER A 189 -12.62 -6.84 15.52
N LYS A 190 -11.50 -6.74 16.24
CA LYS A 190 -11.44 -6.64 17.72
C LYS A 190 -11.06 -5.24 18.18
N ASP A 191 -9.80 -4.86 17.98
CA ASP A 191 -9.26 -3.55 18.37
C ASP A 191 -9.50 -2.55 17.24
N LYS A 192 -10.77 -2.14 17.12
CA LYS A 192 -11.23 -1.33 15.99
C LYS A 192 -10.62 0.06 16.02
N LEU A 193 -9.97 0.43 14.93
CA LEU A 193 -9.49 1.79 14.70
C LEU A 193 -10.37 2.48 13.66
N SER A 194 -10.71 3.75 13.89
CA SER A 194 -11.50 4.52 12.93
C SER A 194 -10.81 5.82 12.54
N VAL A 195 -10.93 6.17 11.27
CA VAL A 195 -10.42 7.40 10.68
C VAL A 195 -11.54 8.11 9.91
N ILE A 196 -11.39 9.41 9.75
CA ILE A 196 -12.26 10.26 8.96
C ILE A 196 -11.51 10.70 7.70
N VAL A 197 -12.01 10.29 6.54
CA VAL A 197 -11.39 10.57 5.24
C VAL A 197 -12.13 11.71 4.56
N PHE A 198 -11.42 12.78 4.23
CA PHE A 198 -11.97 13.92 3.49
C PHE A 198 -11.60 13.78 2.01
N MET A 199 -12.60 13.70 1.14
CA MET A 199 -12.42 13.50 -0.28
C MET A 199 -13.04 14.62 -1.10
N ARG A 200 -12.42 14.96 -2.23
CA ARG A 200 -12.96 15.88 -3.23
C ARG A 200 -13.00 15.21 -4.59
N ASN A 201 -13.99 15.57 -5.40
CA ASN A 201 -14.10 15.08 -6.76
C ASN A 201 -13.23 15.92 -7.70
N PHE A 202 -12.30 15.27 -8.40
CA PHE A 202 -11.46 15.85 -9.44
C PHE A 202 -11.77 15.15 -10.76
N GLY A 203 -12.55 15.80 -11.62
CA GLY A 203 -12.85 15.26 -12.96
C GLY A 203 -13.57 13.91 -12.95
N GLY A 204 -14.47 13.68 -11.99
CA GLY A 204 -15.21 12.42 -11.85
C GLY A 204 -14.55 11.40 -10.92
N ILE A 205 -13.35 11.68 -10.41
CA ILE A 205 -12.62 10.78 -9.51
C ILE A 205 -12.55 11.40 -8.11
N TRP A 206 -13.04 10.69 -7.10
CA TRP A 206 -12.84 11.12 -5.71
C TRP A 206 -11.38 10.93 -5.32
N LYS A 207 -10.78 11.93 -4.69
CA LYS A 207 -9.42 11.83 -4.15
C LYS A 207 -9.36 12.29 -2.72
N ILE A 208 -8.61 11.57 -1.91
CA ILE A 208 -8.33 11.90 -0.51
C ILE A 208 -7.52 13.19 -0.46
N THR A 209 -7.98 14.12 0.36
CA THR A 209 -7.34 15.42 0.59
C THR A 209 -6.81 15.57 2.01
N LYS A 210 -7.40 14.83 2.97
CA LYS A 210 -7.01 14.81 4.38
C LYS A 210 -7.54 13.53 5.04
N VAL A 211 -6.83 13.03 6.05
CA VAL A 211 -7.31 11.99 6.97
C VAL A 211 -7.07 12.47 8.39
N ASP A 212 -8.09 12.40 9.23
CA ASP A 212 -8.03 12.67 10.67
C ASP A 212 -8.44 11.43 11.46
N ASP A 213 -8.08 11.37 12.73
CA ASP A 213 -8.60 10.35 13.65
C ASP A 213 -9.95 10.80 14.24
N ILE A 214 -10.59 9.92 15.00
CA ILE A 214 -11.78 10.25 15.79
C ILE A 214 -11.46 10.61 17.25
N SER A 215 -10.20 10.46 17.65
CA SER A 215 -9.72 10.71 19.02
C SER A 215 -9.74 12.19 19.37
N ASP A 216 -9.58 13.05 18.36
CA ASP A 216 -9.58 14.51 18.47
C ASP A 216 -10.99 15.13 18.41
N LEU A 217 -12.06 14.33 18.38
CA LEU A 217 -13.44 14.82 18.46
C LEU A 217 -13.92 14.80 19.93
N PRO A 218 -14.42 15.93 20.47
CA PRO A 218 -14.86 16.06 21.85
C PRO A 218 -16.10 15.22 22.20
#